data_AF-A0A0C9UCW7-F1
#
_entry.id   AF-A0A0C9UCW7-F1
#
_cell.length_a   1.000
_cell.length_b   1.000
_cell.length_c   1.000
_cell.angle_alpha   90.00
_cell.angle_beta   90.00
_cell.angle_gamma   90.00
#
_symmetry.space_group_name_H-M   'P 1'
#
loop_
_entity.id
_entity.type
_entity.pdbx_description
1 polymer ?
#
loop_
_entity_poly.entity_id
_entity_poly.type
_entity_poly.pdbx_seq_one_letter_code
_entity_poly.pdbx_strand_id
1 'polypeptide(L)'
;MTRPVLCLHADVSKDKDGLLPAREFGDTRVATEGFANACIIRAILFRTEAARQGHVNFPSLDSWSTFVDGHDERFYFNPKAYGNNTKQRLSTNGPIFFESGHYWEEFLASYQGDKKPSFRTTFDWIRTRGAKLPGIGDLTAYLLAGDYVYAGVVMEPEVNEVAYAIYTLKAGAWAGLIHLGILAEREGNRNHKKDTTAIQSALEQIMCHMKNVFTKDERAQMKWDLIMLEHSLCKLKRLKDRVMACI
;
A
#
# COMPACT_ATOMS: atom_id res chain seq x y z
N MET A 1 17.72 25.30 2.66
CA MET A 1 17.10 24.02 2.24
C MET A 1 15.74 23.78 2.92
N THR A 2 14.90 24.82 3.09
CA THR A 2 13.71 24.79 3.98
C THR A 2 12.35 24.58 3.27
N ARG A 3 12.29 24.62 1.93
CA ARG A 3 11.04 24.51 1.15
C ARG A 3 10.47 23.09 0.92
N PRO A 4 11.25 22.00 0.80
CA PRO A 4 10.69 20.66 0.54
C PRO A 4 9.83 20.12 1.69
N VAL A 5 10.13 20.54 2.92
CA VAL A 5 9.55 20.02 4.17
C VAL A 5 8.10 20.47 4.39
N LEU A 6 7.79 21.74 4.12
CA LEU A 6 6.42 22.28 4.17
C LEU A 6 5.49 21.61 3.15
N CYS A 7 6.03 21.09 2.05
CA CYS A 7 5.26 20.48 0.98
C CYS A 7 4.88 19.01 1.31
N LEU A 8 5.72 18.27 2.05
CA LEU A 8 5.40 16.93 2.57
C LEU A 8 4.21 17.00 3.56
N HIS A 9 4.16 18.05 4.39
CA HIS A 9 3.08 18.26 5.36
C HIS A 9 1.70 18.48 4.70
N ALA A 10 1.65 19.12 3.52
CA ALA A 10 0.41 19.46 2.82
C ALA A 10 -0.24 18.29 2.05
N ASP A 11 0.55 17.31 1.58
CA ASP A 11 0.04 16.11 0.90
C ASP A 11 -0.22 14.96 1.90
N VAL A 12 0.54 14.85 3.00
CA VAL A 12 0.26 13.87 4.07
C VAL A 12 -1.04 14.18 4.82
N SER A 13 -1.36 15.46 5.05
CA SER A 13 -2.65 15.88 5.64
C SER A 13 -3.84 15.76 4.68
N LYS A 14 -3.59 15.53 3.39
CA LYS A 14 -4.60 15.32 2.35
C LYS A 14 -4.45 13.93 1.74
N ASP A 15 -4.49 12.88 2.55
CA ASP A 15 -4.77 11.52 2.04
C ASP A 15 -6.23 11.44 1.50
N LYS A 16 -6.50 12.22 0.44
CA LYS A 16 -7.66 12.14 -0.44
C LYS A 16 -7.58 10.92 -1.35
N ASP A 17 -6.47 10.19 -1.29
CA ASP A 17 -6.21 9.02 -2.11
C ASP A 17 -6.85 7.76 -1.50
N GLY A 18 -7.41 7.85 -0.28
CA GLY A 18 -8.13 6.75 0.37
C GLY A 18 -7.22 5.53 0.55
N LEU A 19 -5.92 5.76 0.73
CA LEU A 19 -4.91 4.70 0.69
C LEU A 19 -4.85 3.89 1.97
N LEU A 20 -5.52 4.32 3.03
CA LEU A 20 -5.70 3.57 4.26
C LEU A 20 -7.18 3.22 4.48
N PRO A 21 -7.84 2.45 3.59
CA PRO A 21 -9.23 2.00 3.78
C PRO A 21 -9.35 1.08 5.02
N ALA A 22 -8.20 0.59 5.48
CA ALA A 22 -8.04 -0.47 6.42
C ALA A 22 -8.16 -0.04 7.89
N ARG A 23 -9.04 0.90 8.29
CA ARG A 23 -9.39 1.03 9.72
C ARG A 23 -10.82 0.60 10.08
N GLU A 24 -11.70 0.42 9.10
CA GLU A 24 -13.14 0.21 9.36
C GLU A 24 -13.60 -1.25 9.45
N PHE A 25 -12.69 -2.23 9.48
CA PHE A 25 -13.07 -3.66 9.39
C PHE A 25 -12.85 -4.47 10.68
N GLY A 26 -12.52 -3.85 11.82
CA GLY A 26 -12.43 -4.55 13.12
C GLY A 26 -11.75 -5.93 13.08
N ASP A 27 -12.30 -6.89 13.82
CA ASP A 27 -11.80 -8.27 13.96
C ASP A 27 -12.07 -9.20 12.75
N THR A 28 -12.84 -8.78 11.74
CA THR A 28 -13.24 -9.67 10.62
C THR A 28 -12.15 -9.89 9.58
N ARG A 29 -10.96 -9.32 9.76
CA ARG A 29 -9.84 -9.33 8.79
C ARG A 29 -8.98 -10.58 8.82
N VAL A 30 -9.12 -11.37 9.87
CA VAL A 30 -8.48 -12.69 9.99
C VAL A 30 -9.26 -13.71 9.17
N ALA A 31 -10.58 -13.50 9.01
CA ALA A 31 -11.47 -14.40 8.30
C ALA A 31 -11.35 -14.29 6.77
N THR A 32 -11.81 -15.33 6.09
CA THR A 32 -11.86 -15.48 4.63
C THR A 32 -12.48 -14.25 3.95
N GLU A 33 -13.62 -13.78 4.46
CA GLU A 33 -14.31 -12.60 3.95
C GLU A 33 -13.49 -11.33 4.16
N GLY A 34 -12.72 -11.23 5.24
CA GLY A 34 -11.82 -10.10 5.48
C GLY A 34 -10.74 -9.96 4.42
N PHE A 35 -10.15 -11.09 4.02
CA PHE A 35 -9.19 -11.12 2.91
C PHE A 35 -9.83 -10.79 1.57
N ALA A 36 -11.01 -11.36 1.29
CA ALA A 36 -11.75 -11.05 0.07
C ALA A 36 -12.05 -9.55 -0.05
N ASN A 37 -12.51 -8.92 1.05
CA ASN A 37 -12.78 -7.49 1.10
C ASN A 37 -11.52 -6.65 0.85
N ALA A 38 -10.40 -6.97 1.51
CA ALA A 38 -9.15 -6.25 1.29
C ALA A 38 -8.72 -6.32 -0.20
N CYS A 39 -8.82 -7.50 -0.82
CA CYS A 39 -8.55 -7.67 -2.25
C CYS A 39 -9.54 -6.88 -3.11
N ILE A 40 -10.85 -6.94 -2.86
CA ILE A 40 -11.87 -6.20 -3.60
C ILE A 40 -11.60 -4.69 -3.53
N ILE A 41 -11.29 -4.17 -2.35
CA ILE A 41 -11.01 -2.75 -2.16
C ILE A 41 -9.79 -2.34 -2.99
N ARG A 42 -8.68 -3.08 -2.89
CA ARG A 42 -7.45 -2.72 -3.57
C ARG A 42 -7.50 -2.98 -5.07
N ALA A 43 -8.08 -4.09 -5.49
CA ALA A 43 -8.11 -4.54 -6.88
C ALA A 43 -9.27 -3.95 -7.68
N ILE A 44 -10.42 -3.64 -7.07
CA ILE A 44 -11.62 -3.20 -7.80
C ILE A 44 -12.02 -1.79 -7.37
N LEU A 45 -12.31 -1.58 -6.08
CA LEU A 45 -12.91 -0.33 -5.58
C LEU A 45 -11.93 0.84 -5.39
N PHE A 46 -10.62 0.61 -5.54
CA PHE A 46 -9.65 1.66 -5.21
C PHE A 46 -9.86 2.91 -6.07
N ARG A 47 -9.99 4.08 -5.40
CA ARG A 47 -10.32 5.40 -5.99
C ARG A 47 -11.65 5.44 -6.77
N THR A 48 -12.67 4.71 -6.31
CA THR A 48 -14.02 4.76 -6.87
C THR A 48 -14.94 5.58 -5.98
N GLU A 49 -16.15 5.87 -6.46
CA GLU A 49 -17.14 6.59 -5.66
C GLU A 49 -17.70 5.69 -4.55
N ALA A 50 -17.92 4.41 -4.83
CA ALA A 50 -18.30 3.41 -3.83
C ALA A 50 -17.36 3.41 -2.61
N ALA A 51 -16.05 3.42 -2.85
CA ALA A 51 -15.06 3.45 -1.77
C ALA A 51 -15.09 4.76 -0.97
N ARG A 52 -15.38 5.91 -1.61
CA ARG A 52 -15.50 7.19 -0.91
C ARG A 52 -16.74 7.27 0.00
N GLN A 53 -17.80 6.56 -0.37
CA GLN A 53 -19.05 6.50 0.36
C GLN A 53 -19.06 5.42 1.47
N GLY A 54 -17.95 4.69 1.64
CA GLY A 54 -17.83 3.65 2.68
C GLY A 54 -18.47 2.31 2.30
N HIS A 55 -18.86 2.09 1.04
CA HIS A 55 -19.38 0.81 0.55
C HIS A 55 -18.24 -0.16 0.26
N VAL A 56 -17.64 -0.70 1.32
CA VAL A 56 -16.39 -1.49 1.22
C VAL A 56 -16.42 -2.82 1.95
N ASN A 57 -17.54 -3.20 2.57
CA ASN A 57 -17.67 -4.44 3.33
C ASN A 57 -18.74 -5.38 2.76
N PHE A 58 -18.31 -6.57 2.37
CA PHE A 58 -19.10 -7.64 1.77
C PHE A 58 -18.95 -8.91 2.62
N PRO A 59 -19.90 -9.23 3.51
CA PRO A 59 -19.80 -10.41 4.39
C PRO A 59 -19.86 -11.76 3.63
N SER A 60 -20.29 -11.75 2.37
CA SER A 60 -20.41 -12.95 1.55
C SER A 60 -20.30 -12.65 0.07
N LEU A 61 -20.12 -13.69 -0.75
CA LEU A 61 -20.17 -13.57 -2.21
C LEU A 61 -21.53 -13.01 -2.68
N ASP A 62 -22.63 -13.45 -2.07
CA ASP A 62 -23.97 -12.94 -2.41
C ASP A 62 -24.11 -11.44 -2.13
N SER A 63 -23.51 -10.95 -1.05
CA SER A 63 -23.51 -9.51 -0.74
C SER A 63 -22.70 -8.70 -1.76
N TRP A 64 -21.59 -9.25 -2.25
CA TRP A 64 -20.82 -8.64 -3.34
C TRP A 64 -21.60 -8.64 -4.66
N SER A 65 -22.22 -9.76 -5.02
CA SER A 65 -23.03 -9.88 -6.24
C SER A 65 -24.21 -8.90 -6.21
N THR A 66 -24.94 -8.83 -5.09
CA THR A 66 -26.05 -7.88 -4.89
C THR A 66 -25.58 -6.43 -5.05
N PHE A 67 -24.39 -6.10 -4.54
CA PHE A 67 -23.81 -4.77 -4.69
C PHE A 67 -23.47 -4.46 -6.15
N VAL A 68 -22.84 -5.39 -6.88
CA VAL A 68 -22.50 -5.21 -8.30
C VAL A 68 -23.75 -5.09 -9.16
N ASP A 69 -24.75 -5.93 -8.95
CA ASP A 69 -26.01 -5.92 -9.71
C ASP A 69 -26.84 -4.65 -9.45
N GLY A 70 -26.70 -4.06 -8.26
CA GLY A 70 -27.43 -2.86 -7.86
C GLY A 70 -26.84 -1.53 -8.32
N HIS A 71 -25.64 -1.52 -8.95
CA HIS A 71 -24.93 -0.27 -9.27
C HIS A 71 -24.34 -0.26 -10.70
N ASP A 72 -24.19 0.94 -11.28
CA ASP A 72 -23.44 1.12 -12.53
C ASP A 72 -21.95 0.87 -12.31
N GLU A 73 -21.27 0.21 -13.25
CA GLU A 73 -19.85 -0.13 -13.14
C GLU A 73 -18.95 1.08 -12.80
N ARG A 74 -19.27 2.27 -13.31
CA ARG A 74 -18.49 3.50 -13.03
C ARG A 74 -18.53 3.91 -11.56
N PHE A 75 -19.53 3.45 -10.80
CA PHE A 75 -19.65 3.72 -9.37
C PHE A 75 -18.57 2.98 -8.57
N TYR A 76 -18.29 1.72 -8.93
CA TYR A 76 -17.44 0.82 -8.16
C TYR A 76 -16.16 0.40 -8.88
N PHE A 77 -15.91 0.87 -10.11
CA PHE A 77 -14.72 0.52 -10.87
C PHE A 77 -14.00 1.75 -11.44
N ASN A 78 -12.68 1.81 -11.21
CA ASN A 78 -11.82 2.85 -11.77
C ASN A 78 -10.61 2.21 -12.49
N PRO A 79 -10.62 2.13 -13.84
CA PRO A 79 -9.54 1.49 -14.60
C PRO A 79 -8.19 2.19 -14.45
N LYS A 80 -8.16 3.47 -14.05
CA LYS A 80 -6.95 4.29 -13.98
C LYS A 80 -6.38 4.43 -12.57
N ALA A 81 -6.89 3.71 -11.57
CA ALA A 81 -6.55 3.98 -10.17
C ALA A 81 -5.05 3.83 -9.85
N TYR A 82 -4.33 2.98 -10.58
CA TYR A 82 -2.86 2.81 -10.46
C TYR A 82 -2.10 3.20 -11.73
N GLY A 83 -2.67 4.05 -12.59
CA GLY A 83 -2.06 4.48 -13.84
C GLY A 83 -2.64 3.77 -15.06
N ASN A 84 -1.80 3.02 -15.80
CA ASN A 84 -2.24 2.37 -17.03
C ASN A 84 -3.32 1.32 -16.76
N ASN A 85 -4.29 1.24 -17.68
CA ASN A 85 -5.47 0.40 -17.55
C ASN A 85 -5.06 -1.08 -17.49
N THR A 86 -5.17 -1.69 -16.31
CA THR A 86 -4.89 -3.12 -16.14
C THR A 86 -6.14 -3.91 -16.49
N LYS A 87 -6.07 -4.72 -17.55
CA LYS A 87 -7.16 -5.61 -18.02
C LYS A 87 -7.65 -6.64 -16.97
N GLN A 88 -7.06 -6.66 -15.78
CA GLN A 88 -7.33 -7.61 -14.71
C GLN A 88 -8.12 -7.04 -13.54
N ARG A 89 -8.52 -5.76 -13.59
CA ARG A 89 -9.38 -5.17 -12.56
C ARG A 89 -10.81 -5.23 -13.08
N LEU A 90 -11.47 -6.36 -12.87
CA LEU A 90 -12.85 -6.62 -13.32
C LEU A 90 -13.70 -7.00 -12.10
N SER A 91 -14.95 -6.54 -12.06
CA SER A 91 -15.89 -6.93 -10.99
C SER A 91 -16.13 -8.44 -10.93
N THR A 92 -16.03 -9.11 -12.07
CA THR A 92 -16.12 -10.57 -12.22
C THR A 92 -15.05 -11.33 -11.45
N ASN A 93 -14.03 -10.65 -10.91
CA ASN A 93 -12.98 -11.28 -10.09
C ASN A 93 -13.34 -11.40 -8.61
N GLY A 94 -14.44 -10.78 -8.16
CA GLY A 94 -14.93 -10.90 -6.77
C GLY A 94 -15.02 -12.34 -6.26
N PRO A 95 -15.66 -13.28 -6.98
CA PRO A 95 -15.71 -14.70 -6.61
C PRO A 95 -14.33 -15.30 -6.31
N ILE A 96 -13.33 -15.00 -7.13
CA ILE A 96 -11.97 -15.53 -6.97
C ILE A 96 -11.36 -15.07 -5.63
N PHE A 97 -11.65 -13.85 -5.19
CA PHE A 97 -11.15 -13.36 -3.91
C PHE A 97 -11.79 -14.09 -2.72
N PHE A 98 -13.10 -14.32 -2.75
CA PHE A 98 -13.79 -15.13 -1.74
C PHE A 98 -13.28 -16.57 -1.71
N GLU A 99 -13.13 -17.21 -2.88
CA GLU A 99 -12.56 -18.55 -3.01
C GLU A 99 -11.11 -18.65 -2.55
N SER A 100 -10.38 -17.54 -2.47
CA SER A 100 -8.98 -17.54 -2.06
C SER A 100 -8.74 -17.28 -0.57
N GLY A 101 -9.77 -16.86 0.17
CA GLY A 101 -9.62 -16.42 1.56
C GLY A 101 -9.21 -17.55 2.51
N HIS A 102 -9.53 -18.82 2.23
CA HIS A 102 -9.06 -19.94 3.05
C HIS A 102 -7.54 -20.08 3.03
N TYR A 103 -6.86 -19.70 1.92
CA TYR A 103 -5.39 -19.71 1.90
C TYR A 103 -4.80 -18.67 2.86
N TRP A 104 -5.49 -17.55 3.05
CA TRP A 104 -5.08 -16.53 4.01
C TRP A 104 -5.26 -17.01 5.45
N GLU A 105 -6.39 -17.66 5.74
CA GLU A 105 -6.61 -18.31 7.04
C GLU A 105 -5.56 -19.38 7.33
N GLU A 106 -5.25 -20.26 6.36
CA GLU A 106 -4.18 -21.26 6.48
C GLU A 106 -2.82 -20.61 6.77
N PHE A 107 -2.52 -19.48 6.10
CA PHE A 107 -1.29 -18.74 6.35
C PHE A 107 -1.24 -18.19 7.77
N LEU A 108 -2.31 -17.56 8.25
CA LEU A 108 -2.37 -17.01 9.60
C LEU A 108 -2.39 -18.10 10.68
N ALA A 109 -3.04 -19.24 10.43
CA ALA A 109 -3.07 -20.38 11.34
C ALA A 109 -1.68 -20.99 11.58
N SER A 110 -0.70 -20.74 10.69
CA SER A 110 0.69 -21.16 10.90
C SER A 110 1.42 -20.34 11.99
N TYR A 111 0.83 -19.23 12.44
CA TYR A 111 1.33 -18.40 13.53
C TYR A 111 0.55 -18.67 14.82
N GLN A 112 1.24 -19.20 15.84
CA GLN A 112 0.62 -19.63 17.10
C GLN A 112 0.54 -18.50 18.13
N GLY A 113 -0.59 -18.42 18.86
CA GLY A 113 -0.79 -17.49 19.98
C GLY A 113 -0.77 -16.03 19.53
N ASP A 114 -0.08 -15.17 20.28
CA ASP A 114 0.03 -13.73 19.97
C ASP A 114 1.06 -13.40 18.87
N LYS A 115 1.65 -14.42 18.22
CA LYS A 115 2.63 -14.20 17.16
C LYS A 115 1.93 -13.75 15.89
N LYS A 116 2.44 -12.68 15.29
CA LYS A 116 1.98 -12.14 14.01
C LYS A 116 3.05 -12.35 12.93
N PRO A 117 2.66 -12.56 11.66
CA PRO A 117 3.63 -12.56 10.57
C PRO A 117 4.36 -11.21 10.48
N SER A 118 5.62 -11.25 10.03
CA SER A 118 6.34 -10.02 9.72
C SER A 118 5.77 -9.36 8.47
N PHE A 119 6.04 -8.07 8.29
CA PHE A 119 5.63 -7.35 7.09
C PHE A 119 6.18 -8.00 5.83
N ARG A 120 7.48 -8.36 5.83
CA ARG A 120 8.11 -9.00 4.67
C ARG A 120 7.53 -10.36 4.35
N THR A 121 7.31 -11.21 5.35
CA THR A 121 6.72 -12.54 5.10
C THR A 121 5.31 -12.40 4.53
N THR A 122 4.52 -11.45 5.05
CA THR A 122 3.19 -11.16 4.51
C THR A 122 3.27 -10.62 3.09
N PHE A 123 4.13 -9.64 2.83
CA PHE A 123 4.34 -9.06 1.50
C PHE A 123 4.76 -10.12 0.48
N ASP A 124 5.74 -10.97 0.80
CA ASP A 124 6.17 -12.05 -0.09
C ASP A 124 5.08 -13.13 -0.26
N TRP A 125 4.31 -13.45 0.78
CA TRP A 125 3.17 -14.36 0.68
C TRP A 125 2.09 -13.82 -0.28
N ILE A 126 1.64 -12.58 -0.07
CA ILE A 126 0.65 -11.94 -0.95
C ILE A 126 1.23 -11.77 -2.36
N ARG A 127 2.52 -11.50 -2.52
CA ARG A 127 3.12 -11.37 -3.86
C ARG A 127 3.16 -12.71 -4.60
N THR A 128 3.50 -13.80 -3.91
CA THR A 128 3.62 -15.13 -4.52
C THR A 128 2.26 -15.80 -4.76
N ARG A 129 1.33 -15.64 -3.83
CA ARG A 129 -0.05 -16.14 -3.95
C ARG A 129 -0.92 -15.21 -4.78
N GLY A 130 -0.82 -13.90 -4.54
CA GLY A 130 -1.52 -12.85 -5.26
C GLY A 130 -1.12 -12.72 -6.72
N ALA A 131 0.04 -13.23 -7.15
CA ALA A 131 0.31 -13.44 -8.58
C ALA A 131 -0.74 -14.34 -9.28
N LYS A 132 -1.49 -15.14 -8.51
CA LYS A 132 -2.63 -15.94 -8.99
C LYS A 132 -3.97 -15.23 -8.83
N LEU A 133 -4.01 -14.09 -8.12
CA LEU A 133 -5.21 -13.28 -7.89
C LEU A 133 -5.25 -12.13 -8.90
N PRO A 134 -6.34 -11.98 -9.67
CA PRO A 134 -6.44 -10.93 -10.68
C PRO A 134 -6.24 -9.53 -10.09
N GLY A 135 -5.36 -8.73 -10.69
CA GLY A 135 -5.12 -7.35 -10.27
C GLY A 135 -4.29 -7.17 -8.99
N ILE A 136 -3.79 -8.26 -8.38
CA ILE A 136 -2.88 -8.21 -7.24
C ILE A 136 -1.42 -8.36 -7.71
N GLY A 137 -0.83 -7.25 -8.16
CA GLY A 137 0.61 -7.18 -8.48
C GLY A 137 1.47 -6.80 -7.28
N ASP A 138 2.79 -6.67 -7.48
CA ASP A 138 3.74 -6.33 -6.42
C ASP A 138 3.33 -5.08 -5.62
N LEU A 139 2.89 -4.01 -6.29
CA LEU A 139 2.41 -2.80 -5.61
C LEU A 139 1.18 -3.09 -4.74
N THR A 140 0.19 -3.79 -5.29
CA THR A 140 -1.02 -4.14 -4.55
C THR A 140 -0.71 -5.03 -3.35
N ALA A 141 0.24 -5.97 -3.50
CA ALA A 141 0.70 -6.81 -2.41
C ALA A 141 1.35 -6.00 -1.28
N TYR A 142 2.17 -4.99 -1.60
CA TYR A 142 2.74 -4.07 -0.61
C TYR A 142 1.65 -3.29 0.13
N LEU A 143 0.67 -2.77 -0.61
CA LEU A 143 -0.45 -2.02 -0.03
C LEU A 143 -1.32 -2.89 0.88
N LEU A 144 -1.61 -4.14 0.48
CA LEU A 144 -2.35 -5.08 1.32
C LEU A 144 -1.56 -5.45 2.58
N ALA A 145 -0.26 -5.67 2.49
CA ALA A 145 0.56 -5.89 3.68
C ALA A 145 0.48 -4.69 4.65
N GLY A 146 0.50 -3.46 4.12
CA GLY A 146 0.30 -2.24 4.92
C GLY A 146 -1.09 -2.15 5.54
N ASP A 147 -2.14 -2.56 4.83
CA ASP A 147 -3.51 -2.62 5.37
C ASP A 147 -3.60 -3.56 6.57
N TYR A 148 -2.91 -4.70 6.50
CA TYR A 148 -2.88 -5.67 7.58
C TYR A 148 -1.99 -5.25 8.75
N VAL A 149 -0.98 -4.39 8.53
CA VAL A 149 -0.26 -3.72 9.63
C VAL A 149 -1.21 -2.80 10.38
N TYR A 150 -1.93 -1.92 9.67
CA TYR A 150 -2.88 -1.02 10.31
C TYR A 150 -4.11 -1.70 10.89
N ALA A 151 -4.41 -2.91 10.42
CA ALA A 151 -5.38 -3.82 11.02
C ALA A 151 -4.90 -4.43 12.35
N GLY A 152 -3.60 -4.38 12.63
CA GLY A 152 -2.99 -5.12 13.72
C GLY A 152 -2.89 -6.62 13.50
N VAL A 153 -3.07 -7.13 12.26
CA VAL A 153 -2.92 -8.56 11.93
C VAL A 153 -1.45 -8.91 11.63
N VAL A 154 -0.71 -7.94 11.08
CA VAL A 154 0.70 -8.07 10.69
C VAL A 154 1.55 -7.15 11.59
N MET A 155 2.79 -7.54 11.86
CA MET A 155 3.72 -6.69 12.61
C MET A 155 4.08 -5.43 11.83
N GLU A 156 4.23 -4.31 12.54
CA GLU A 156 4.82 -3.08 11.99
C GLU A 156 6.15 -3.40 11.28
N PRO A 157 6.40 -2.84 10.09
CA PRO A 157 7.57 -3.19 9.32
C PRO A 157 8.86 -2.67 9.96
N GLU A 158 9.93 -3.41 9.76
CA GLU A 158 11.28 -2.92 10.00
C GLU A 158 11.86 -2.18 8.78
N VAL A 159 12.91 -1.38 8.99
CA VAL A 159 13.58 -0.60 7.93
C VAL A 159 14.06 -1.48 6.78
N ASN A 160 14.67 -2.62 7.12
CA ASN A 160 15.16 -3.61 6.15
C ASN A 160 14.01 -4.21 5.30
N GLU A 161 12.81 -4.39 5.86
CA GLU A 161 11.64 -4.92 5.16
C GLU A 161 11.07 -3.89 4.17
N VAL A 162 10.97 -2.62 4.57
CA VAL A 162 10.56 -1.54 3.64
C VAL A 162 11.62 -1.30 2.57
N ALA A 163 12.91 -1.33 2.91
CA ALA A 163 13.98 -1.22 1.93
C ALA A 163 13.95 -2.37 0.92
N TYR A 164 13.67 -3.60 1.37
CA TYR A 164 13.44 -4.76 0.51
C TYR A 164 12.25 -4.53 -0.42
N ALA A 165 11.14 -4.01 0.08
CA ALA A 165 9.95 -3.73 -0.73
C ALA A 165 10.24 -2.65 -1.78
N ILE A 166 10.88 -1.54 -1.41
CA ILE A 166 11.29 -0.46 -2.34
C ILE A 166 12.20 -1.02 -3.45
N TYR A 167 13.19 -1.82 -3.08
CA TYR A 167 14.08 -2.48 -4.05
C TYR A 167 13.31 -3.44 -4.98
N THR A 168 12.30 -4.12 -4.45
CA THR A 168 11.52 -5.10 -5.22
C THR A 168 10.59 -4.39 -6.21
N LEU A 169 9.89 -3.36 -5.76
CA LEU A 169 8.95 -2.57 -6.56
C LEU A 169 9.64 -1.72 -7.63
N LYS A 170 10.81 -1.15 -7.33
CA LYS A 170 11.56 -0.21 -8.21
C LYS A 170 10.67 0.87 -8.82
N ALA A 171 9.69 1.34 -8.05
CA ALA A 171 8.64 2.25 -8.50
C ALA A 171 8.82 3.65 -7.91
N GLY A 172 7.72 4.28 -7.46
CA GLY A 172 7.72 5.68 -7.05
C GLY A 172 8.72 6.00 -5.92
N ALA A 173 8.76 5.22 -4.83
CA ALA A 173 9.68 5.49 -3.73
C ALA A 173 11.15 5.37 -4.15
N TRP A 174 11.47 4.40 -5.00
CA TRP A 174 12.80 4.29 -5.60
C TRP A 174 13.16 5.56 -6.39
N ALA A 175 12.26 6.04 -7.23
CA ALA A 175 12.45 7.29 -7.96
C ALA A 175 12.59 8.50 -7.01
N GLY A 176 11.85 8.52 -5.90
CA GLY A 176 11.99 9.52 -4.84
C GLY A 176 13.39 9.54 -4.22
N LEU A 177 13.96 8.37 -3.92
CA LEU A 177 15.32 8.26 -3.37
C LEU A 177 16.41 8.70 -4.37
N ILE A 178 16.25 8.35 -5.66
CA ILE A 178 17.11 8.91 -6.71
C ILE A 178 17.00 10.44 -6.73
N HIS A 179 15.78 10.95 -6.64
CA HIS A 179 15.52 12.37 -6.72
C HIS A 179 16.12 13.17 -5.54
N LEU A 180 16.21 12.55 -4.38
CA LEU A 180 16.89 13.11 -3.21
C LEU A 180 18.43 13.06 -3.32
N GLY A 181 18.97 12.51 -4.42
CA GLY A 181 20.41 12.33 -4.61
C GLY A 181 21.01 11.22 -3.75
N ILE A 182 20.16 10.37 -3.16
CA ILE A 182 20.57 9.29 -2.24
C ILE A 182 20.97 8.06 -3.04
N LEU A 183 20.19 7.70 -4.05
CA LEU A 183 20.52 6.63 -4.98
C LEU A 183 21.03 7.24 -6.28
N ALA A 184 22.03 6.62 -6.89
CA ALA A 184 22.44 6.98 -8.24
C ALA A 184 21.34 6.67 -9.25
N GLU A 185 21.19 7.52 -10.26
CA GLU A 185 20.46 7.13 -11.48
C GLU A 185 21.13 5.90 -12.09
N ARG A 186 20.34 4.92 -12.53
CA ARG A 186 20.90 3.68 -13.06
C ARG A 186 21.69 3.96 -14.33
N GLU A 187 23.01 3.83 -14.27
CA GLU A 187 23.82 3.56 -15.45
C GLU A 187 23.68 2.07 -15.82
N GLY A 188 22.74 1.77 -16.71
CA GLY A 188 22.82 0.67 -17.68
C GLY A 188 22.89 -0.80 -17.22
N ASN A 189 23.19 -1.16 -15.97
CA ASN A 189 23.53 -2.54 -15.64
C ASN A 189 22.52 -3.25 -14.72
N ARG A 190 21.90 -4.32 -15.24
CA ARG A 190 20.79 -5.05 -14.62
C ARG A 190 21.22 -6.03 -13.51
N ASN A 191 22.52 -6.19 -13.27
CA ASN A 191 23.10 -7.24 -12.43
C ASN A 191 23.63 -6.77 -11.06
N HIS A 192 23.16 -5.64 -10.52
CA HIS A 192 23.48 -5.33 -9.12
C HIS A 192 22.90 -6.39 -8.19
N LYS A 193 23.79 -7.07 -7.45
CA LYS A 193 23.46 -7.88 -6.27
C LYS A 193 22.46 -7.11 -5.41
N LYS A 194 21.50 -7.82 -4.80
CA LYS A 194 20.43 -7.25 -3.96
C LYS A 194 21.02 -6.61 -2.70
N ASP A 195 21.67 -5.46 -2.87
CA ASP A 195 22.18 -4.64 -1.80
C ASP A 195 21.15 -3.54 -1.52
N THR A 196 20.49 -3.66 -0.37
CA THR A 196 19.50 -2.70 0.09
C THR A 196 20.08 -1.75 1.14
N THR A 197 21.38 -1.85 1.44
CA THR A 197 22.04 -1.10 2.53
C THR A 197 21.92 0.41 2.33
N ALA A 198 22.13 0.89 1.10
CA ALA A 198 21.95 2.31 0.78
C ALA A 198 20.51 2.78 0.99
N ILE A 199 19.53 1.94 0.68
CA ILE A 199 18.10 2.24 0.90
C ILE A 199 17.79 2.24 2.40
N GLN A 200 18.30 1.27 3.16
CA GLN A 200 18.09 1.20 4.61
C GLN A 200 18.66 2.43 5.31
N SER A 201 19.92 2.77 5.03
CA SER A 201 20.57 3.95 5.61
C SER A 201 19.81 5.24 5.26
N ALA A 202 19.30 5.35 4.04
CA ALA A 202 18.48 6.48 3.62
C ALA A 202 17.17 6.59 4.40
N LEU A 203 16.45 5.48 4.56
CA LEU A 203 15.21 5.46 5.33
C LEU A 203 15.46 5.85 6.79
N GLU A 204 16.51 5.33 7.42
CA GLU A 204 16.91 5.69 8.78
C GLU A 204 17.22 7.18 8.92
N GLN A 205 18.01 7.73 8.00
CA GLN A 205 18.35 9.14 7.99
C GLN A 205 17.11 10.02 7.84
N ILE A 206 16.19 9.68 6.94
CA ILE A 206 14.95 10.42 6.76
C ILE A 206 14.07 10.31 8.00
N MET A 207 13.90 9.11 8.57
CA MET A 207 13.14 8.91 9.81
C MET A 207 13.72 9.72 10.98
N CYS A 208 15.04 9.74 11.12
CA CYS A 208 15.75 10.52 12.13
C CYS A 208 15.57 12.04 11.89
N HIS A 209 15.72 12.49 10.65
CA HIS A 209 15.53 13.89 10.28
C HIS A 209 14.11 14.37 10.59
N MET A 210 13.09 13.57 10.23
CA MET A 210 11.68 13.89 10.47
C MET A 210 11.35 13.94 11.96
N LYS A 211 12.07 13.17 12.80
CA LYS A 211 11.95 13.28 14.27
C LYS A 211 12.44 14.62 14.83
N ASN A 212 13.38 15.27 14.14
CA ASN A 212 13.93 16.57 14.54
C ASN A 212 13.15 17.75 13.95
N VAL A 213 12.48 17.54 12.82
CA VAL A 213 11.73 18.58 12.10
C VAL A 213 10.30 18.74 12.63
N PHE A 214 9.60 17.64 12.86
CA PHE A 214 8.23 17.65 13.32
C PHE A 214 8.17 17.38 14.82
N THR A 215 7.17 17.90 15.51
CA THR A 215 6.86 17.54 16.90
C THR A 215 6.30 16.12 16.99
N LYS A 216 6.21 15.58 18.21
CA LYS A 216 5.59 14.26 18.44
C LYS A 216 4.12 14.25 18.00
N ASP A 217 3.39 15.32 18.28
CA ASP A 217 1.96 15.43 17.98
C ASP A 217 1.71 15.56 16.47
N GLU A 218 2.49 16.37 15.77
CA GLU A 218 2.43 16.44 14.30
C GLU A 218 2.74 15.08 13.67
N ARG A 219 3.76 14.38 14.15
CA ARG A 219 4.06 13.01 13.66
C ARG A 219 2.93 12.03 13.96
N ALA A 220 2.29 12.12 15.12
CA ALA A 220 1.15 11.27 15.45
C ALA A 220 -0.07 11.57 14.56
N GLN A 221 -0.34 12.85 14.29
CA GLN A 221 -1.41 13.29 13.38
C GLN A 221 -1.16 12.84 11.94
N MET A 222 0.09 12.93 11.47
CA MET A 222 0.53 12.43 10.18
C MET A 222 0.57 10.89 10.11
N LYS A 223 0.45 10.21 11.27
CA LYS A 223 0.71 8.78 11.43
C LYS A 223 2.07 8.41 10.82
N TRP A 224 3.09 9.18 11.18
CA TRP A 224 4.41 9.07 10.58
C TRP A 224 5.10 7.75 10.98
N ASP A 225 5.06 6.80 10.05
CA ASP A 225 5.69 5.49 10.13
C ASP A 225 6.47 5.17 8.83
N LEU A 226 7.01 3.96 8.73
CA LEU A 226 7.80 3.53 7.56
C LEU A 226 6.96 3.34 6.29
N ILE A 227 5.67 2.98 6.40
CA ILE A 227 4.76 2.84 5.27
C ILE A 227 4.42 4.24 4.72
N MET A 228 4.12 5.18 5.61
CA MET A 228 3.89 6.59 5.26
C MET A 228 5.14 7.25 4.68
N LEU A 229 6.34 6.88 5.12
CA LEU A 229 7.59 7.32 4.49
C LEU A 229 7.72 6.80 3.05
N GLU A 230 7.52 5.51 2.79
CA GLU A 230 7.52 4.96 1.43
C GLU A 230 6.52 5.70 0.55
N HIS A 231 5.30 5.89 1.07
CA HIS A 231 4.25 6.58 0.37
C HIS A 231 4.64 8.02 0.00
N SER A 232 5.24 8.73 0.97
CA SER A 232 5.71 10.10 0.78
C SER A 232 6.81 10.18 -0.28
N LEU A 233 7.76 9.25 -0.28
CA LEU A 233 8.81 9.14 -1.30
C LEU A 233 8.22 8.90 -2.70
N CYS A 234 7.17 8.08 -2.79
CA CYS A 234 6.45 7.81 -4.03
C CYS A 234 5.81 9.05 -4.66
N LYS A 235 5.39 10.00 -3.82
CA LYS A 235 4.75 11.26 -4.26
C LYS A 235 5.73 12.40 -4.48
N LEU A 236 6.95 12.30 -3.96
CA LEU A 236 7.94 13.38 -3.98
C LEU A 236 8.17 13.98 -5.38
N LYS A 237 8.26 13.13 -6.41
CA LYS A 237 8.41 13.61 -7.80
C LYS A 237 7.25 14.51 -8.22
N ARG A 238 6.01 14.06 -8.00
CA ARG A 238 4.79 14.80 -8.37
C ARG A 238 4.67 16.12 -7.59
N LEU A 239 5.10 16.09 -6.34
CA LEU A 239 5.10 17.27 -5.47
C LEU A 239 6.05 18.33 -6.00
N LYS A 240 7.28 17.97 -6.37
CA LYS A 240 8.23 18.90 -6.96
C LYS A 240 7.72 19.48 -8.27
N ASP A 241 7.19 18.65 -9.17
CA ASP A 241 6.66 19.12 -10.46
C ASP A 241 5.57 20.20 -10.26
N ARG A 242 4.70 20.02 -9.25
CA ARG A 242 3.68 21.01 -8.88
C ARG A 242 4.27 22.29 -8.28
N VAL A 243 5.24 22.16 -7.38
CA VAL A 243 5.89 23.33 -6.75
C VAL A 243 6.66 24.15 -7.79
N MET A 244 7.36 23.49 -8.70
CA MET A 244 8.11 24.15 -9.78
C MET A 244 7.20 24.75 -10.86
N ALA A 245 6.00 24.22 -11.07
CA ALA A 245 5.02 24.83 -11.98
C ALA A 245 4.33 26.09 -11.41
N CYS A 246 4.42 26.31 -10.10
CA CYS A 246 3.88 27.49 -9.42
C CYS A 246 4.93 28.60 -9.21
N ILE A 247 6.17 28.40 -9.70
CA ILE A 247 7.28 29.36 -9.67
C ILE A 247 7.56 29.78 -11.10
#